data_AF-E0PR49-F1
#
_entry.id   AF-E0PR49-F1
#
_cell.length_a   1.000
_cell.length_b   1.000
_cell.length_c   1.000
_cell.angle_alpha   90.00
_cell.angle_beta   90.00
_cell.angle_gamma   90.00
#
_symmetry.space_group_name_H-M   'P 1'
#
loop_
_entity.id
_entity.type
_entity.pdbx_description
1 polymer ?
#
loop_
_entity_poly.entity_id
_entity_poly.type
_entity_poly.pdbx_seq_one_letter_code
_entity_poly.pdbx_strand_id
1 'polypeptide(L)'
;MKNIKNRIIRNSTVITDKLYYLLPLELLLSFLWSLSLAGIWFINQVSTIISWNVWSQILDNFQIAQSILLKAMTIVLIIYLLAHILLCIVWIKEDKFLNFFQTVDLLRIVRKQMLSETKMIDSDVLKKYKSVIYSIRCILTSDYIYVFIPHAQSLMVDEILKDKAKFLRKNLISKYSDLYKFSNQHDYSYDIEGENL
;
A
#
# COMPACT_ATOMS: atom_id res chain seq x y z
N MET A 1 -13.73 0.40 14.53
CA MET A 1 -13.42 1.76 14.03
C MET A 1 -12.07 2.32 14.46
N LYS A 2 -11.75 2.45 15.78
CA LYS A 2 -10.48 3.06 16.22
C LYS A 2 -9.23 2.36 15.64
N ASN A 3 -9.14 1.03 15.60
CA ASN A 3 -7.88 0.37 15.24
C ASN A 3 -7.48 0.41 13.76
N ILE A 4 -8.41 0.38 12.81
CA ILE A 4 -8.08 0.43 11.36
C ILE A 4 -7.81 1.86 10.94
N LYS A 5 -8.70 2.80 11.30
CA LYS A 5 -8.48 4.23 11.07
C LYS A 5 -7.23 4.72 11.80
N ASN A 6 -6.97 4.26 13.04
CA ASN A 6 -5.71 4.56 13.72
C ASN A 6 -4.51 3.86 13.09
N ARG A 7 -4.64 2.68 12.47
CA ARG A 7 -3.53 2.05 11.74
C ARG A 7 -3.20 2.80 10.46
N ILE A 8 -4.22 3.22 9.70
CA ILE A 8 -4.06 4.02 8.49
C ILE A 8 -3.50 5.40 8.86
N ILE A 9 -4.05 6.05 9.89
CA ILE A 9 -3.52 7.33 10.41
C ILE A 9 -2.10 7.14 10.93
N ARG A 10 -1.81 6.08 11.72
CA ARG A 10 -0.46 5.80 12.21
C ARG A 10 0.52 5.57 11.06
N ASN A 11 0.14 4.79 10.05
CA ASN A 11 0.99 4.53 8.90
C ASN A 11 1.17 5.78 8.05
N SER A 12 0.11 6.56 7.82
CA SER A 12 0.18 7.86 7.17
C SER A 12 1.11 8.80 7.93
N THR A 13 0.97 8.92 9.26
CA THR A 13 1.87 9.73 10.08
C THR A 13 3.30 9.21 10.07
N VAL A 14 3.53 7.89 10.06
CA VAL A 14 4.89 7.30 9.96
C VAL A 14 5.50 7.55 8.58
N ILE A 15 4.68 7.60 7.52
CA ILE A 15 5.13 7.93 6.16
C ILE A 15 5.43 9.43 6.05
N THR A 16 4.57 10.29 6.60
CA THR A 16 4.82 11.73 6.66
C THR A 16 6.07 12.02 7.49
N ASP A 17 6.26 11.35 8.62
CA ASP A 17 7.45 11.41 9.47
C ASP A 17 8.70 10.90 8.72
N LYS A 18 8.56 9.86 7.89
CA LYS A 18 9.63 9.39 7.00
C LYS A 18 9.95 10.37 5.86
N LEU A 19 8.93 11.07 5.34
CA LEU A 19 9.09 12.11 4.32
C LEU A 19 9.79 13.35 4.91
N TYR A 20 9.59 13.66 6.18
CA TYR A 20 10.32 14.75 6.86
C TYR A 20 11.84 14.53 6.85
N TYR A 21 12.33 13.28 6.78
CA TYR A 21 13.77 13.03 6.61
C TYR A 21 14.31 13.39 5.21
N LEU A 22 13.44 13.59 4.22
CA LEU A 22 13.82 14.04 2.87
C LEU A 22 13.85 15.57 2.76
N LEU A 23 13.15 16.29 3.65
CA LEU A 23 13.08 17.75 3.66
C LEU A 23 14.46 18.44 3.69
N PRO A 24 15.47 17.98 4.46
CA PRO A 24 16.81 18.58 4.43
C PRO A 24 17.49 18.47 3.06
N LEU A 25 17.24 17.38 2.31
CA LEU A 25 17.78 17.21 0.96
C LEU A 25 17.11 18.14 -0.04
N GLU A 26 15.79 18.37 0.09
CA GLU A 26 15.05 19.31 -0.75
C GLU A 26 15.51 20.75 -0.52
N LEU A 27 15.67 21.14 0.75
CA LEU A 27 16.20 22.45 1.13
C LEU A 27 17.63 22.65 0.61
N LEU A 28 18.49 21.63 0.75
CA LEU A 28 19.85 21.67 0.23
C LEU A 28 19.86 21.81 -1.30
N LEU A 29 19.03 21.03 -2.01
CA LEU A 29 18.95 21.10 -3.47
C LEU A 29 18.46 22.48 -3.94
N SER A 30 17.42 23.01 -3.29
CA SER A 30 16.89 24.36 -3.56
C SER A 30 17.93 25.45 -3.28
N PHE A 31 18.73 25.29 -2.22
CA PHE A 31 19.81 26.21 -1.88
C PHE A 31 20.93 26.18 -2.93
N LEU A 32 21.40 25.00 -3.32
CA LEU A 32 22.43 24.84 -4.34
C LEU A 32 21.98 25.38 -5.71
N TRP A 33 20.71 25.15 -6.06
CA TRP A 33 20.11 25.69 -7.28
C TRP A 33 20.09 27.23 -7.28
N SER A 34 19.68 27.81 -6.16
CA SER A 34 19.65 29.27 -5.97
C SER A 34 21.06 29.87 -6.05
N LEU A 35 22.06 29.21 -5.47
CA LEU A 35 23.46 29.60 -5.58
C LEU A 35 23.96 29.57 -7.03
N SER A 36 23.59 28.54 -7.79
CA SER A 36 23.98 28.42 -9.20
C SER A 36 23.41 29.57 -10.03
N LEU A 37 22.11 29.84 -9.87
CA LEU A 37 21.42 30.95 -10.55
C LEU A 37 21.98 32.32 -10.15
N ALA A 38 22.18 32.56 -8.85
CA ALA A 38 22.73 33.83 -8.36
C ALA A 38 24.13 34.07 -8.92
N GLY A 39 24.94 33.02 -9.02
CA GLY A 39 26.26 33.09 -9.63
C GLY A 39 26.19 33.44 -11.13
N ILE A 40 25.35 32.76 -11.91
CA ILE A 40 25.19 33.04 -13.35
C ILE A 40 24.72 34.48 -13.56
N TRP A 41 23.76 34.93 -12.76
CA TRP A 41 23.26 36.29 -12.79
C TRP A 41 24.35 37.31 -12.48
N PHE A 42 25.18 37.07 -11.45
CA PHE A 42 26.30 37.94 -11.10
C PHE A 42 27.31 38.08 -12.25
N ILE A 43 27.69 36.97 -12.88
CA ILE A 43 28.55 36.99 -14.07
C ILE A 43 27.95 37.82 -15.19
N ASN A 44 26.66 37.65 -15.46
CA ASN A 44 25.98 38.40 -16.50
C ASN A 44 25.92 39.90 -16.20
N GLN A 45 25.83 40.31 -14.94
CA GLN A 45 25.92 41.73 -14.59
C GLN A 45 27.34 42.26 -14.80
N VAL A 46 28.37 41.55 -14.31
CA VAL A 46 29.77 42.00 -14.40
C VAL A 46 30.25 42.08 -15.85
N SER A 47 29.83 41.15 -16.72
CA SER A 47 30.20 41.14 -18.14
C SER A 47 29.73 42.35 -18.92
N THR A 48 28.65 43.01 -18.47
CA THR A 48 28.14 44.23 -19.09
C THR A 48 28.97 45.46 -18.75
N ILE A 49 29.77 45.40 -17.67
CA ILE A 49 30.55 46.52 -17.13
C ILE A 49 32.03 46.39 -17.52
N ILE A 50 32.58 45.17 -17.52
CA ILE A 50 34.02 44.93 -17.75
C ILE A 50 34.18 43.78 -18.77
N SER A 51 35.09 43.99 -19.73
CA SER A 51 35.47 42.97 -20.71
C SER A 51 36.14 41.75 -20.05
N TRP A 52 35.66 40.55 -20.40
CA TRP A 52 36.23 39.28 -19.92
C TRP A 52 37.71 39.07 -20.29
N ASN A 53 38.23 39.75 -21.30
CA ASN A 53 39.67 39.68 -21.61
C ASN A 53 40.54 40.19 -20.46
N VAL A 54 40.02 41.10 -19.63
CA VAL A 54 40.76 41.66 -18.48
C VAL A 54 40.66 40.72 -17.26
N TRP A 55 39.63 39.88 -17.19
CA TRP A 55 39.27 39.06 -16.03
C TRP A 55 39.17 37.55 -16.37
N SER A 56 39.86 37.09 -17.40
CA SER A 56 39.77 35.71 -17.92
C SER A 56 40.04 34.66 -16.86
N GLN A 57 41.04 34.87 -16.00
CA GLN A 57 41.35 33.97 -14.87
C GLN A 57 40.19 33.83 -13.88
N ILE A 58 39.43 34.90 -13.67
CA ILE A 58 38.30 34.91 -12.72
C ILE A 58 37.08 34.23 -13.36
N LEU A 59 36.88 34.43 -14.66
CA LEU A 59 35.87 33.69 -15.44
C LEU A 59 36.13 32.18 -15.42
N ASP A 60 37.37 31.75 -15.66
CA ASP A 60 37.75 30.33 -15.66
C ASP A 60 37.53 29.69 -14.29
N ASN A 61 37.98 30.36 -13.22
CA ASN A 61 37.77 29.88 -11.85
C ASN A 61 36.29 29.78 -11.49
N PHE A 62 35.47 30.71 -11.97
CA PHE A 62 34.03 30.67 -11.76
C PHE A 62 33.35 29.53 -12.51
N GLN A 63 33.74 29.28 -13.77
CA GLN A 63 33.22 28.15 -14.55
C GLN A 63 33.57 26.81 -13.89
N ILE A 64 34.78 26.69 -13.33
CA ILE A 64 35.20 25.53 -12.54
C ILE A 64 34.31 25.38 -11.30
N ALA A 65 34.06 26.47 -10.56
CA ALA A 65 33.18 26.46 -9.40
C ALA A 65 31.73 26.06 -9.74
N GLN A 66 31.17 26.57 -10.84
CA GLN A 66 29.84 26.17 -11.32
C GLN A 66 29.80 24.71 -11.77
N SER A 67 30.86 24.21 -12.40
CA SER A 67 30.97 22.80 -12.77
C SER A 67 30.98 21.88 -11.54
N ILE A 68 31.72 22.26 -10.49
CA ILE A 68 31.73 21.55 -9.20
C ILE A 68 30.34 21.62 -8.54
N LEU A 69 29.70 22.79 -8.53
CA LEU A 69 28.36 22.98 -7.97
C LEU A 69 27.31 22.11 -8.68
N LEU A 70 27.36 22.04 -10.01
CA LEU A 70 26.47 21.20 -10.81
C LEU A 70 26.68 19.70 -10.54
N LYS A 71 27.93 19.27 -10.37
CA LYS A 71 28.24 17.90 -9.95
C LYS A 71 27.69 17.60 -8.56
N ALA A 72 27.82 18.53 -7.61
CA ALA A 72 27.26 18.38 -6.26
C ALA A 72 25.72 18.28 -6.28
N MET A 73 25.04 19.16 -7.03
CA MET A 73 23.59 19.09 -7.23
C MET A 73 23.16 17.74 -7.83
N THR A 74 23.90 17.26 -8.84
CA THR A 74 23.62 15.97 -9.50
C THR A 74 23.73 14.80 -8.50
N ILE A 75 24.77 14.79 -7.65
CA ILE A 75 24.94 13.75 -6.62
C ILE A 75 23.79 13.80 -5.60
N VAL A 76 23.46 14.99 -5.09
CA VAL A 76 22.35 15.16 -4.12
C VAL A 76 21.02 14.73 -4.74
N LEU A 77 20.77 15.07 -6.01
CA LEU A 77 19.57 14.65 -6.74
C LEU A 77 19.49 13.13 -6.89
N ILE A 78 20.60 12.47 -7.23
CA ILE A 78 20.65 11.00 -7.34
C ILE A 78 20.32 10.35 -5.98
N ILE A 79 20.91 10.84 -4.90
CA ILE A 79 20.65 10.33 -3.53
C ILE A 79 19.17 10.55 -3.16
N TYR A 80 18.63 11.73 -3.45
CA TYR A 80 17.23 12.07 -3.20
C TYR A 80 16.26 11.14 -3.93
N LEU A 81 16.51 10.87 -5.22
CA LEU A 81 15.70 9.96 -6.04
C LEU A 81 15.79 8.52 -5.54
N LEU A 82 16.99 8.04 -5.18
CA LEU A 82 17.18 6.71 -4.60
C LEU A 82 16.39 6.55 -3.29
N ALA A 83 16.45 7.55 -2.42
CA ALA A 83 15.72 7.53 -1.16
C ALA A 83 14.20 7.50 -1.38
N HIS A 84 13.69 8.27 -2.34
CA HIS A 84 12.28 8.24 -2.76
C HIS A 84 11.85 6.87 -3.28
N ILE A 85 12.63 6.26 -4.17
CA ILE A 85 12.33 4.94 -4.73
C ILE A 85 12.28 3.89 -3.61
N LEU A 86 13.22 3.91 -2.68
CA LEU A 86 13.23 3.00 -1.53
C LEU A 86 12.00 3.19 -0.64
N LEU A 87 11.59 4.43 -0.40
CA LEU A 87 10.40 4.75 0.39
C LEU A 87 9.13 4.24 -0.29
N CYS A 88 9.01 4.41 -1.61
CA CYS A 88 7.92 3.85 -2.43
C CYS A 88 7.89 2.31 -2.39
N ILE A 89 9.04 1.64 -2.47
CA ILE A 89 9.12 0.17 -2.38
C ILE A 89 8.66 -0.32 -1.01
N VAL A 90 9.15 0.31 0.07
CA VAL A 90 8.73 -0.04 1.44
C VAL A 90 7.23 0.17 1.60
N TRP A 91 6.68 1.26 1.05
CA TRP A 91 5.26 1.55 1.10
C TRP A 91 4.39 0.50 0.40
N ILE A 92 4.71 0.16 -0.86
CA ILE A 92 3.98 -0.88 -1.62
C ILE A 92 4.08 -2.24 -0.91
N LYS A 93 5.24 -2.54 -0.35
CA LYS A 93 5.50 -3.78 0.36
C LYS A 93 4.61 -3.84 1.61
N GLU A 94 4.65 -2.83 2.46
CA GLU A 94 3.93 -2.77 3.73
C GLU A 94 2.40 -2.80 3.54
N ASP A 95 1.87 -2.11 2.54
CA ASP A 95 0.43 -2.12 2.20
C ASP A 95 -0.05 -3.52 1.74
N LYS A 96 0.69 -4.16 0.81
CA LYS A 96 0.38 -5.53 0.38
C LYS A 96 0.51 -6.55 1.51
N PHE A 97 1.50 -6.42 2.39
CA PHE A 97 1.66 -7.32 3.53
C PHE A 97 0.51 -7.19 4.54
N LEU A 98 0.05 -5.97 4.82
CA LEU A 98 -1.10 -5.75 5.71
C LEU A 98 -2.36 -6.41 5.14
N ASN A 99 -2.64 -6.23 3.86
CA ASN A 99 -3.79 -6.87 3.20
C ASN A 99 -3.66 -8.40 3.20
N PHE A 100 -2.45 -8.93 3.02
CA PHE A 100 -2.18 -10.37 3.10
C PHE A 100 -2.46 -10.93 4.50
N PHE A 101 -1.93 -10.32 5.56
CA PHE A 101 -2.17 -10.78 6.94
C PHE A 101 -3.65 -10.68 7.32
N GLN A 102 -4.33 -9.60 6.93
CA GLN A 102 -5.77 -9.46 7.17
C GLN A 102 -6.57 -10.55 6.44
N THR A 103 -6.20 -10.85 5.19
CA THR A 103 -6.80 -11.93 4.42
C THR A 103 -6.60 -13.29 5.10
N VAL A 104 -5.38 -13.59 5.55
CA VAL A 104 -5.05 -14.85 6.24
C VAL A 104 -5.80 -14.98 7.57
N ASP A 105 -5.85 -13.91 8.38
CA ASP A 105 -6.56 -13.91 9.65
C ASP A 105 -8.07 -14.08 9.46
N LEU A 106 -8.66 -13.41 8.47
CA LEU A 106 -10.07 -13.56 8.17
C LEU A 106 -10.39 -15.00 7.72
N LEU A 107 -9.55 -15.56 6.86
CA LEU A 107 -9.67 -16.92 6.36
C LEU A 107 -9.53 -17.94 7.50
N ARG A 108 -8.65 -17.69 8.48
CA ARG A 108 -8.56 -18.49 9.71
C ARG A 108 -9.83 -18.41 10.57
N ILE A 109 -10.41 -17.21 10.72
CA ILE A 109 -11.66 -17.00 11.47
C ILE A 109 -12.82 -17.71 10.77
N VAL A 110 -12.98 -17.52 9.46
CA VAL A 110 -14.01 -18.16 8.62
C VAL A 110 -13.96 -19.68 8.79
N ARG A 111 -12.78 -20.28 8.63
CA ARG A 111 -12.58 -21.73 8.81
C ARG A 111 -12.92 -22.18 10.22
N LYS A 112 -12.50 -21.44 11.25
CA LYS A 112 -12.78 -21.79 12.65
C LYS A 112 -14.28 -21.76 12.94
N GLN A 113 -14.99 -20.74 12.46
CA GLN A 113 -16.44 -20.58 12.64
C GLN A 113 -17.20 -21.72 11.95
N MET A 114 -16.86 -22.02 10.69
CA MET A 114 -17.49 -23.12 9.94
C MET A 114 -17.22 -24.50 10.54
N LEU A 115 -16.06 -24.71 11.18
CA LEU A 115 -15.71 -25.97 11.84
C LEU A 115 -16.37 -26.11 13.22
N SER A 116 -16.51 -25.02 14.00
CA SER A 116 -17.02 -25.08 15.38
C SER A 116 -18.47 -25.52 15.52
N GLU A 117 -19.26 -25.39 14.45
CA GLU A 117 -20.68 -25.78 14.43
C GLU A 117 -20.94 -27.20 13.91
N THR A 118 -19.89 -28.00 13.67
CA THR A 118 -19.98 -29.30 12.99
C THR A 118 -20.13 -30.50 13.95
N LYS A 119 -20.67 -30.30 15.15
CA LYS A 119 -20.60 -31.30 16.25
C LYS A 119 -21.45 -32.56 16.05
N MET A 120 -22.29 -32.64 15.02
CA MET A 120 -23.21 -33.76 14.78
C MET A 120 -23.22 -34.25 13.32
N ILE A 121 -22.05 -34.34 12.69
CA ILE A 121 -21.94 -34.81 11.30
C ILE A 121 -21.20 -36.13 11.25
N ASP A 122 -21.73 -37.08 10.48
CA ASP A 122 -21.12 -38.37 10.21
C ASP A 122 -19.67 -38.21 9.72
N SER A 123 -18.79 -39.13 10.12
CA SER A 123 -17.34 -39.00 9.98
C SER A 123 -16.87 -38.85 8.52
N ASP A 124 -17.58 -39.47 7.58
CA ASP A 124 -17.25 -39.49 6.16
C ASP A 124 -17.70 -38.20 5.46
N VAL A 125 -18.87 -37.69 5.85
CA VAL A 125 -19.40 -36.38 5.44
C VAL A 125 -18.53 -35.25 6.02
N LEU A 126 -18.08 -35.39 7.26
CA LEU A 126 -17.18 -34.44 7.92
C LEU A 126 -15.83 -34.31 7.21
N LYS A 127 -15.29 -35.41 6.68
CA LYS A 127 -14.01 -35.41 5.95
C LYS A 127 -14.14 -34.65 4.62
N LYS A 128 -15.21 -34.89 3.87
CA LYS A 128 -15.52 -34.17 2.61
C LYS A 128 -15.78 -32.68 2.89
N TYR A 129 -16.55 -32.37 3.93
CA TYR A 129 -16.83 -30.99 4.35
C TYR A 129 -15.55 -30.23 4.77
N LYS A 130 -14.67 -30.85 5.58
CA LYS A 130 -13.37 -30.25 5.93
C LYS A 130 -12.53 -29.93 4.70
N SER A 131 -12.48 -30.84 3.72
CA SER A 131 -11.77 -30.62 2.46
C SER A 131 -12.26 -29.35 1.74
N VAL A 132 -13.59 -29.16 1.68
CA VAL A 132 -14.20 -27.97 1.06
C VAL A 132 -13.93 -26.69 1.86
N ILE A 133 -13.94 -26.75 3.19
CA ILE A 133 -13.56 -25.59 4.03
C ILE A 133 -12.12 -25.14 3.76
N TYR A 134 -11.20 -26.09 3.58
CA TYR A 134 -9.81 -25.74 3.31
C TYR A 134 -9.60 -25.13 1.92
N SER A 135 -10.48 -25.40 0.96
CA SER A 135 -10.44 -24.79 -0.36
C SER A 135 -11.13 -23.42 -0.46
N ILE A 136 -11.83 -22.97 0.59
CA ILE A 136 -12.39 -21.60 0.67
C ILE A 136 -11.25 -20.58 0.54
N ARG A 137 -11.48 -19.59 -0.32
CA ARG A 137 -10.57 -18.46 -0.52
C ARG A 137 -11.25 -17.19 -0.04
N CYS A 138 -10.46 -16.33 0.58
CA CYS A 138 -10.89 -14.98 0.93
C CYS A 138 -9.88 -14.04 0.31
N ILE A 139 -10.36 -12.90 -0.17
CA ILE A 139 -9.57 -11.78 -0.67
C ILE A 139 -10.16 -10.55 0.00
N LEU A 140 -9.33 -9.85 0.77
CA LEU A 140 -9.69 -8.56 1.36
C LEU A 140 -8.79 -7.49 0.73
N THR A 141 -9.39 -6.49 0.12
CA THR A 141 -8.73 -5.30 -0.41
C THR A 141 -9.38 -4.05 0.15
N SER A 142 -8.79 -2.87 -0.10
CA SER A 142 -9.43 -1.59 0.23
C SER A 142 -10.79 -1.42 -0.43
N ASP A 143 -10.96 -2.01 -1.60
CA ASP A 143 -12.08 -1.70 -2.49
C ASP A 143 -13.19 -2.76 -2.39
N TYR A 144 -12.82 -4.01 -2.08
CA TYR A 144 -13.77 -5.09 -1.93
C TYR A 144 -13.33 -6.18 -0.95
N ILE A 145 -14.32 -6.83 -0.33
CA ILE A 145 -14.21 -8.12 0.34
C ILE A 145 -14.83 -9.19 -0.54
N TYR A 146 -14.09 -10.26 -0.81
CA TYR A 146 -14.55 -11.39 -1.61
C TYR A 146 -14.24 -12.71 -0.90
N VAL A 147 -15.27 -13.49 -0.61
CA VAL A 147 -15.13 -14.85 -0.07
C VAL A 147 -15.68 -15.83 -1.10
N PHE A 148 -14.79 -16.64 -1.66
CA PHE A 148 -15.12 -17.70 -2.59
C PHE A 148 -15.30 -19.02 -1.86
N ILE A 149 -16.50 -19.62 -1.98
CA ILE A 149 -16.83 -20.90 -1.37
C ILE A 149 -17.09 -21.92 -2.49
N PRO A 150 -16.18 -22.89 -2.69
CA PRO A 150 -16.37 -23.89 -3.74
C PRO A 150 -17.55 -24.81 -3.44
N HIS A 151 -18.33 -25.13 -4.48
CA HIS A 151 -19.44 -26.06 -4.40
C HIS A 151 -19.00 -27.47 -4.01
N ALA A 152 -19.82 -28.16 -3.22
CA ALA A 152 -19.58 -29.56 -2.90
C ALA A 152 -20.25 -30.48 -3.92
N GLN A 153 -19.59 -31.58 -4.26
CA GLN A 153 -20.16 -32.62 -5.14
C GLN A 153 -21.28 -33.43 -4.48
N SER A 154 -21.44 -33.32 -3.15
CA SER A 154 -22.46 -34.03 -2.38
C SER A 154 -23.55 -33.05 -1.96
N LEU A 155 -24.81 -33.33 -2.34
CA LEU A 155 -25.99 -32.53 -1.96
C LEU A 155 -26.06 -32.28 -0.46
N MET A 156 -25.77 -33.30 0.36
CA MET A 156 -25.80 -33.18 1.82
C MET A 156 -24.73 -32.20 2.33
N VAL A 157 -23.52 -32.23 1.77
CA VAL A 157 -22.44 -31.28 2.11
C VAL A 157 -22.77 -29.88 1.62
N ASP A 158 -23.43 -29.76 0.47
CA ASP A 158 -23.81 -28.50 -0.15
C ASP A 158 -24.92 -27.77 0.64
N GLU A 159 -25.91 -28.50 1.17
CA GLU A 159 -26.92 -27.94 2.08
C GLU A 159 -26.30 -27.42 3.39
N ILE A 160 -25.36 -28.17 3.97
CA ILE A 160 -24.61 -27.74 5.16
C ILE A 160 -23.80 -26.47 4.84
N LEU A 161 -23.13 -26.42 3.69
CA LEU A 161 -22.38 -25.25 3.25
C LEU A 161 -23.29 -24.03 3.06
N LYS A 162 -24.49 -24.20 2.49
CA LYS A 162 -25.45 -23.12 2.27
C LYS A 162 -25.90 -22.48 3.58
N ASP A 163 -26.21 -23.28 4.59
CA ASP A 163 -26.56 -22.78 5.93
C ASP A 163 -25.39 -22.04 6.59
N LYS A 164 -24.19 -22.61 6.51
CA LYS A 164 -22.97 -22.02 7.09
C LYS A 164 -22.52 -20.75 6.37
N ALA A 165 -22.70 -20.68 5.06
CA ALA A 165 -22.44 -19.47 4.26
C ALA A 165 -23.37 -18.32 4.66
N LYS A 166 -24.66 -18.60 4.93
CA LYS A 166 -25.60 -17.59 5.45
C LYS A 166 -25.15 -17.04 6.81
N PHE A 167 -24.74 -17.93 7.72
CA PHE A 167 -24.21 -17.53 9.03
C PHE A 167 -22.95 -16.67 8.89
N LEU A 168 -22.00 -17.10 8.05
CA LEU A 168 -20.77 -16.37 7.78
C LEU A 168 -21.05 -14.97 7.24
N ARG A 169 -21.95 -14.87 6.26
CA ARG A 169 -22.36 -13.60 5.66
C ARG A 169 -22.96 -12.65 6.68
N LYS A 170 -23.84 -13.13 7.57
CA LYS A 170 -24.40 -12.31 8.65
C LYS A 170 -23.31 -11.79 9.60
N ASN A 171 -22.32 -12.62 9.93
CA ASN A 171 -21.19 -12.21 10.75
C ASN A 171 -20.29 -11.18 10.04
N LEU A 172 -20.03 -11.35 8.75
CA LEU A 172 -19.24 -10.41 7.95
C LEU A 172 -19.96 -9.07 7.81
N ILE A 173 -21.26 -9.07 7.51
CA ILE A 173 -22.09 -7.86 7.48
C ILE A 173 -22.05 -7.17 8.84
N SER A 174 -22.25 -7.89 9.94
CA SER A 174 -22.19 -7.31 11.29
C SER A 174 -20.83 -6.64 11.58
N LYS A 175 -19.73 -7.24 11.11
CA LYS A 175 -18.37 -6.77 11.40
C LYS A 175 -17.87 -5.67 10.45
N TYR A 176 -18.37 -5.65 9.21
CA TYR A 176 -17.84 -4.81 8.12
C TYR A 176 -18.90 -3.96 7.40
N SER A 177 -20.15 -3.93 7.88
CA SER A 177 -21.23 -3.11 7.30
C SER A 177 -20.92 -1.62 7.25
N ASP A 178 -20.10 -1.12 8.18
CA ASP A 178 -19.66 0.28 8.20
C ASP A 178 -18.68 0.63 7.07
N LEU A 179 -18.10 -0.39 6.41
CA LEU A 179 -17.03 -0.23 5.42
C LEU A 179 -17.42 -0.75 4.04
N TYR A 180 -18.25 -1.79 3.95
CA TYR A 180 -18.61 -2.42 2.69
C TYR A 180 -20.12 -2.63 2.56
N LYS A 181 -20.65 -2.32 1.39
CA LYS A 181 -21.97 -2.69 0.92
C LYS A 181 -21.94 -4.09 0.34
N PHE A 182 -22.58 -5.04 1.01
CA PHE A 182 -22.62 -6.44 0.57
C PHE A 182 -23.64 -6.67 -0.55
N SER A 183 -23.25 -7.39 -1.61
CA SER A 183 -24.12 -7.73 -2.76
C SER A 183 -25.16 -8.77 -2.36
N ASN A 184 -26.39 -8.72 -2.91
CA ASN A 184 -27.45 -9.69 -2.57
C ASN A 184 -27.05 -11.13 -2.92
N GLN A 185 -27.51 -12.10 -2.13
CA GLN A 185 -27.15 -13.51 -2.31
C GLN A 185 -27.73 -14.03 -3.64
N HIS A 186 -26.88 -14.56 -4.52
CA HIS A 186 -27.33 -15.26 -5.72
C HIS A 186 -27.68 -16.71 -5.37
N ASP A 187 -28.80 -17.22 -5.88
CA ASP A 187 -29.24 -18.60 -5.59
C ASP A 187 -28.26 -19.68 -6.09
N TYR A 188 -27.36 -19.31 -7.02
CA TYR A 188 -26.40 -20.20 -7.67
C TYR A 188 -24.98 -20.14 -7.12
N SER A 189 -24.64 -19.16 -6.27
CA SER A 189 -23.30 -19.09 -5.65
C SER A 189 -23.39 -18.78 -4.16
N TYR A 190 -22.50 -19.40 -3.40
CA TYR A 190 -22.34 -19.14 -1.97
C TYR A 190 -21.32 -18.03 -1.70
N ASP A 191 -20.88 -17.37 -2.75
CA ASP A 191 -19.85 -16.35 -2.68
C ASP A 191 -20.39 -15.11 -1.99
N ILE A 192 -19.52 -14.47 -1.21
CA ILE A 192 -19.85 -13.28 -0.44
C ILE A 192 -18.99 -12.15 -0.98
N GLU A 193 -19.64 -11.16 -1.59
CA GLU A 193 -18.99 -9.96 -2.09
C GLU A 193 -19.48 -8.74 -1.31
N GLY A 194 -18.57 -7.82 -1.03
CA GLY A 194 -18.90 -6.50 -0.53
C GLY A 194 -17.98 -5.46 -1.15
N GLU A 195 -18.57 -4.39 -1.63
CA GLU A 195 -17.87 -3.24 -2.25
C GLU A 195 -17.79 -2.10 -1.25
N ASN A 196 -16.70 -1.34 -1.27
CA ASN A 196 -16.52 -0.20 -0.36
C ASN A 196 -17.65 0.85 -0.55
N LEU A 197 -18.07 1.48 0.55
CA LEU A 197 -19.16 2.48 0.58
C LEU A 197 -18.77 3.84 0.00
#